data_AF-A0A9P5TLQ9-F1
#
_entry.id   AF-A0A9P5TLQ9-F1
#
_cell.length_a   1.000
_cell.length_b   1.000
_cell.length_c   1.000
_cell.angle_alpha   90.00
_cell.angle_beta   90.00
_cell.angle_gamma   90.00
#
_symmetry.space_group_name_H-M   'P 1'
#
loop_
_entity.id
_entity.type
_entity.pdbx_description
1 polymer ?
#
loop_
_entity_poly.entity_id
_entity_poly.type
_entity_poly.pdbx_seq_one_letter_code
_entity_poly.pdbx_strand_id
1 'polypeptide(L)'
;MSLIHGDHFTAFIYQFGSATIEYGDSTHNHPPSYLLLILKWIFEDVAQPPIKEIRAGIIAWQGVGNSEGSCGIAAYNFIELAAQTWKGLKLWIGSFSHTFHDATLEDLLQMHHLAHEVGGTFSNWTVCSLPQMSRIENAMATGYNDFNMYAPLVHHFQLSL
;
A
#
# COMPACT_ATOMS: atom_id res chain seq x y z
N MET A 1 -5.09 11.91 22.98
CA MET A 1 -4.14 12.27 21.90
C MET A 1 -3.36 11.01 21.56
N SER A 2 -3.72 10.29 20.49
CA SER A 2 -2.88 9.19 20.01
C SER A 2 -1.75 9.80 19.21
N LEU A 3 -0.53 9.75 19.77
CA LEU A 3 0.67 9.99 18.99
C LEU A 3 0.79 8.82 18.02
N ILE A 4 0.78 9.09 16.72
CA ILE A 4 1.42 8.21 15.74
C ILE A 4 2.87 8.07 16.26
N HIS A 5 3.17 6.94 16.89
CA HIS A 5 4.54 6.63 17.29
C HIS A 5 5.33 6.52 16.00
N GLY A 6 6.52 7.14 15.94
CA GLY A 6 7.36 7.18 14.73
C GLY A 6 7.75 5.80 14.18
N ASP A 7 7.45 4.73 14.93
CA ASP A 7 7.76 3.34 14.63
C ASP A 7 6.50 2.48 14.38
N HIS A 8 5.33 3.08 14.16
CA HIS A 8 4.07 2.37 13.89
C HIS A 8 3.55 2.62 12.48
N PHE A 9 3.45 1.54 11.69
CA PHE A 9 2.93 1.59 10.33
C PHE A 9 1.42 1.43 10.29
N THR A 10 0.77 2.23 9.44
CA THR A 10 -0.66 2.17 9.14
C THR A 10 -0.86 2.27 7.63
N ALA A 11 -2.00 1.85 7.12
CA ALA A 11 -2.29 1.85 5.70
C ALA A 11 -3.63 2.55 5.40
N PHE A 12 -3.71 3.17 4.22
CA PHE A 12 -4.92 3.80 3.71
C PHE A 12 -5.26 3.21 2.35
N ILE A 13 -6.52 2.83 2.14
CA ILE A 13 -7.00 2.38 0.85
C ILE A 13 -8.02 3.38 0.35
N TYR A 14 -7.73 3.94 -0.82
CA TYR A 14 -8.68 4.69 -1.61
C TYR A 14 -9.13 3.86 -2.82
N GLN A 15 -10.43 3.65 -2.96
CA GLN A 15 -11.01 3.05 -4.16
C GLN A 15 -11.55 4.17 -5.05
N PHE A 16 -11.18 4.14 -6.33
CA PHE A 16 -11.67 5.12 -7.29
C PHE A 16 -13.20 5.11 -7.35
N GLY A 17 -13.83 6.29 -7.32
CA GLY A 17 -15.28 6.41 -7.25
C GLY A 17 -15.87 6.37 -5.84
N SER A 18 -15.04 6.17 -4.80
CA SER A 18 -15.47 6.18 -3.40
C SER A 18 -15.38 7.57 -2.78
N ALA A 19 -16.33 7.90 -1.88
CA ALA A 19 -16.23 9.05 -0.98
C ALA A 19 -15.52 8.70 0.35
N THR A 20 -15.03 7.47 0.48
CA THR A 20 -14.54 6.90 1.74
C THR A 20 -13.15 6.33 1.54
N ILE A 21 -12.27 6.60 2.49
CA ILE A 21 -10.98 5.93 2.62
C ILE A 21 -11.07 4.90 3.74
N GLU A 22 -10.55 3.70 3.51
CA GLU A 22 -10.36 2.70 4.57
C GLU A 22 -9.01 2.93 5.24
N TYR A 23 -8.98 2.86 6.57
CA TYR A 23 -7.79 3.02 7.41
C TYR A 23 -7.50 1.71 8.14
N GLY A 24 -6.34 1.15 7.86
CA GLY A 24 -5.81 -0.04 8.51
C GLY A 24 -4.79 0.34 9.58
N ASP A 25 -5.13 0.10 10.83
CA ASP A 25 -4.23 0.20 11.97
C ASP A 25 -4.31 -1.10 12.78
N SER A 26 -3.22 -1.85 12.85
CA SER A 26 -3.16 -3.14 13.54
C SER A 26 -3.30 -3.03 15.06
N THR A 27 -3.26 -1.83 15.64
CA THR A 27 -3.60 -1.57 17.04
C THR A 27 -5.07 -1.19 17.24
N HIS A 28 -5.85 -1.17 16.14
CA HIS A 28 -7.27 -0.79 16.10
C HIS A 28 -7.56 0.59 16.71
N ASN A 29 -6.58 1.48 16.71
CA ASN A 29 -6.80 2.87 17.09
C ASN A 29 -7.64 3.58 16.01
N HIS A 30 -8.34 4.64 16.44
CA HIS A 30 -9.03 5.51 15.49
C HIS A 30 -8.03 6.37 14.70
N PRO A 31 -8.32 6.67 13.42
CA PRO A 31 -7.49 7.59 12.66
C PRO A 31 -7.50 8.96 13.35
N PRO A 32 -6.34 9.61 13.50
CA PRO A 32 -6.28 10.98 14.00
C PRO A 32 -7.20 11.92 13.23
N SER A 33 -7.93 12.79 13.94
CA SER A 33 -8.98 13.64 13.36
C SER A 33 -8.50 14.59 12.28
N TYR A 34 -7.23 15.00 12.30
CA TYR A 34 -6.63 15.86 11.29
C TYR A 34 -6.39 15.15 9.94
N LEU A 35 -6.31 13.81 9.92
CA LEU A 35 -6.00 13.08 8.70
C LEU A 35 -7.07 13.24 7.63
N LEU A 36 -8.35 13.33 8.00
CA LEU A 36 -9.42 13.54 7.02
C LEU A 36 -9.25 14.85 6.27
N LEU A 37 -8.81 15.91 6.96
CA LEU A 37 -8.55 17.20 6.33
C LEU A 37 -7.36 17.12 5.37
N ILE A 38 -6.28 16.46 5.78
CA ILE A 38 -5.09 16.26 4.94
C ILE A 38 -5.44 15.43 3.70
N LEU A 39 -6.16 14.33 3.85
CA LEU A 39 -6.54 13.47 2.73
C LEU A 39 -7.53 14.17 1.79
N LYS A 40 -8.48 14.95 2.31
CA LYS A 40 -9.35 15.79 1.46
C LYS A 40 -8.55 16.74 0.59
N TRP A 41 -7.52 17.38 1.16
CA TRP A 41 -6.63 18.28 0.44
C TRP A 41 -5.77 17.54 -0.60
N ILE A 42 -5.17 16.40 -0.24
CA ILE A 42 -4.34 15.59 -1.16
C ILE A 42 -5.15 15.10 -2.36
N PHE A 43 -6.41 14.72 -2.16
CA PHE A 43 -7.26 14.12 -3.18
C PHE A 43 -8.28 15.09 -3.80
N GLU A 44 -8.18 16.40 -3.55
CA GLU A 44 -9.19 17.40 -3.95
C GLU A 44 -9.52 17.34 -5.45
N ASP A 45 -8.50 17.19 -6.30
CA ASP A 45 -8.63 17.17 -7.75
C ASP A 45 -8.75 15.75 -8.36
N VAL A 46 -8.56 14.71 -7.54
CA VAL A 46 -8.45 13.32 -8.02
C VAL A 46 -9.65 12.47 -7.59
N ALA A 47 -10.22 12.72 -6.41
CA ALA A 47 -11.33 11.94 -5.90
C ALA A 47 -12.68 12.49 -6.37
N GLN A 48 -13.38 11.69 -7.17
CA GLN A 48 -14.78 11.94 -7.54
C GLN A 48 -15.63 10.73 -7.16
N PRO A 49 -16.57 10.86 -6.20
CA PRO A 49 -16.91 12.06 -5.44
C PRO A 49 -15.82 12.46 -4.42
N PRO A 50 -15.85 13.72 -3.91
CA PRO A 50 -14.90 14.17 -2.89
C PRO A 50 -14.95 13.27 -1.65
N ILE A 51 -13.80 13.07 -1.02
CA ILE A 51 -13.66 12.28 0.21
C ILE A 51 -14.49 12.94 1.32
N LYS A 52 -15.32 12.15 1.99
CA LYS A 52 -16.21 12.57 3.08
C LYS A 52 -15.75 12.08 4.43
N GLU A 53 -15.21 10.86 4.49
CA GLU A 53 -14.89 10.19 5.75
C GLU A 53 -13.76 9.15 5.61
N ILE A 54 -13.19 8.78 6.76
CA ILE A 54 -12.27 7.65 6.92
C ILE A 54 -13.00 6.60 7.76
N ARG A 55 -12.99 5.35 7.32
CA ARG A 55 -13.55 4.21 8.06
C ARG A 55 -12.44 3.26 8.45
N ALA A 56 -12.58 2.60 9.59
CA ALA A 56 -11.68 1.51 9.95
C ALA A 56 -11.87 0.34 8.98
N GLY A 57 -10.78 -0.15 8.40
CA GLY A 57 -10.77 -1.33 7.56
C GLY A 57 -10.67 -2.62 8.37
N ILE A 58 -10.85 -3.76 7.69
CA ILE A 58 -10.65 -5.08 8.29
C ILE A 58 -9.16 -5.41 8.25
N ILE A 59 -8.45 -5.11 9.34
CA ILE A 59 -7.03 -5.38 9.51
C ILE A 59 -6.79 -6.26 10.73
N ALA A 60 -5.77 -7.09 10.62
CA ALA A 60 -5.36 -8.00 11.68
C ALA A 60 -4.71 -7.27 12.88
N TRP A 61 -4.89 -7.85 14.06
CA TRP A 61 -4.47 -7.28 15.34
C TRP A 61 -3.00 -7.59 15.66
N GLN A 62 -2.21 -6.58 16.08
CA GLN A 62 -0.88 -6.76 16.68
C GLN A 62 -0.92 -6.63 18.22
N GLY A 63 -0.28 -7.55 18.95
CA GLY A 63 -0.26 -7.55 20.43
C GLY A 63 -1.17 -8.56 21.16
N VAL A 64 -0.80 -8.83 22.43
CA VAL A 64 -0.96 -10.02 23.32
C VAL A 64 -1.96 -11.13 22.93
N GLY A 65 -1.47 -12.39 22.93
CA GLY A 65 -2.28 -13.62 22.92
C GLY A 65 -2.08 -14.56 21.72
N ASN A 66 -0.85 -14.67 21.19
CA ASN A 66 -0.42 -15.26 19.90
C ASN A 66 -0.12 -14.23 18.80
N SER A 67 0.42 -13.10 19.20
CA SER A 67 0.42 -11.84 18.46
C SER A 67 1.84 -11.36 18.18
N GLU A 68 2.66 -12.24 17.63
CA GLU A 68 3.99 -11.94 17.11
C GLU A 68 3.85 -11.17 15.79
N GLY A 69 3.28 -9.97 15.85
CA GLY A 69 2.88 -9.19 14.69
C GLY A 69 3.70 -7.95 14.46
N SER A 70 4.18 -7.78 13.24
CA SER A 70 4.74 -6.54 12.73
C SER A 70 3.62 -5.63 12.21
N CYS A 71 3.57 -4.37 12.66
CA CYS A 71 2.67 -3.35 12.09
C CYS A 71 2.85 -3.23 10.57
N GLY A 72 4.08 -3.39 10.08
CA GLY A 72 4.38 -3.38 8.66
C GLY A 72 3.72 -4.53 7.90
N ILE A 73 3.71 -5.73 8.45
CA ILE A 73 3.11 -6.91 7.80
C ILE A 73 1.59 -6.86 7.85
N ALA A 74 1.02 -6.42 8.97
CA ALA A 74 -0.41 -6.22 9.06
C ALA A 74 -0.89 -5.15 8.05
N ALA A 75 -0.16 -4.04 7.92
CA ALA A 75 -0.44 -3.01 6.92
C ALA A 75 -0.25 -3.52 5.49
N TYR A 76 0.80 -4.28 5.21
CA TYR A 76 1.05 -4.88 3.90
C TYR A 76 -0.06 -5.86 3.50
N ASN A 77 -0.39 -6.83 4.36
CA ASN A 77 -1.48 -7.78 4.11
C ASN A 77 -2.83 -7.10 3.91
N PHE A 78 -3.10 -6.00 4.64
CA PHE A 78 -4.30 -5.19 4.44
C PHE A 78 -4.37 -4.58 3.03
N ILE A 79 -3.26 -4.06 2.52
CA ILE A 79 -3.17 -3.53 1.15
C ILE A 79 -3.35 -4.66 0.12
N GLU A 80 -2.69 -5.79 0.31
CA GLU A 80 -2.78 -6.93 -0.62
C GLU A 80 -4.21 -7.48 -0.73
N LEU A 81 -4.91 -7.61 0.40
CA LEU A 81 -6.32 -8.04 0.43
C LEU A 81 -7.21 -7.10 -0.37
N ALA A 82 -6.96 -5.80 -0.27
CA ALA A 82 -7.72 -4.79 -1.00
C ALA A 82 -7.38 -4.76 -2.49
N ALA A 83 -6.11 -4.99 -2.84
CA ALA A 83 -5.66 -5.08 -4.22
C ALA A 83 -6.14 -6.36 -4.92
N GLN A 84 -6.65 -7.35 -4.16
CA GLN A 84 -7.08 -8.67 -4.66
C GLN A 84 -6.00 -9.35 -5.53
N THR A 85 -4.73 -9.09 -5.23
CA THR A 85 -3.59 -9.53 -6.04
C THR A 85 -3.58 -11.04 -6.21
N TRP A 86 -3.84 -11.80 -5.13
CA TRP A 86 -3.87 -13.27 -5.17
C TRP A 86 -5.21 -13.86 -4.73
N LYS A 87 -5.71 -14.83 -5.51
CA LYS A 87 -6.88 -15.62 -5.14
C LYS A 87 -6.56 -16.50 -3.92
N GLY A 88 -7.35 -16.34 -2.86
CA GLY A 88 -7.20 -17.13 -1.63
C GLY A 88 -6.26 -16.53 -0.60
N LEU A 89 -5.82 -15.28 -0.79
CA LEU A 89 -5.10 -14.54 0.24
C LEU A 89 -5.94 -14.48 1.52
N LYS A 90 -5.32 -14.84 2.65
CA LYS A 90 -5.97 -14.86 3.95
C LYS A 90 -5.55 -13.64 4.74
N LEU A 91 -6.45 -13.19 5.61
CA LEU A 91 -6.10 -12.23 6.65
C LEU A 91 -4.97 -12.81 7.50
N TRP A 92 -3.90 -12.03 7.64
CA TRP A 92 -2.76 -12.37 8.46
C TRP A 92 -3.21 -12.62 9.90
N ILE A 93 -2.61 -13.62 10.54
CA ILE A 93 -2.71 -13.84 11.98
C ILE A 93 -1.31 -14.12 12.51
N GLY A 94 -1.06 -13.77 13.77
CA GLY A 94 0.27 -13.84 14.38
C GLY A 94 1.00 -15.16 14.20
N SER A 95 0.29 -16.29 14.25
CA SER A 95 0.87 -17.63 14.08
C SER A 95 1.52 -17.86 12.72
N PHE A 96 1.20 -17.07 11.69
CA PHE A 96 1.78 -17.18 10.36
C PHE A 96 2.74 -16.03 10.02
N SER A 97 3.16 -15.22 11.00
CA SER A 97 3.98 -14.03 10.70
C SER A 97 5.28 -14.35 9.97
N HIS A 98 5.97 -15.43 10.35
CA HIS A 98 7.17 -15.87 9.66
C HIS A 98 6.92 -16.14 8.16
N THR A 99 5.81 -16.80 7.80
CA THR A 99 5.48 -17.11 6.40
C THR A 99 5.28 -15.83 5.59
N PHE A 100 4.59 -14.84 6.15
CA PHE A 100 4.40 -13.55 5.49
C PHE A 100 5.70 -12.75 5.39
N HIS A 101 6.55 -12.78 6.43
CA HIS A 101 7.87 -12.15 6.39
C HIS A 101 8.75 -12.74 5.28
N ASP A 102 8.81 -14.07 5.21
CA ASP A 102 9.63 -14.78 4.23
C ASP A 102 9.15 -14.48 2.81
N ALA A 103 7.82 -14.48 2.58
CA ALA A 103 7.25 -14.09 1.29
C ALA A 103 7.58 -12.64 0.91
N THR A 104 7.39 -11.68 1.82
CA THR A 104 7.74 -10.27 1.56
C THR A 104 9.25 -10.08 1.32
N LEU A 105 10.09 -10.84 2.02
CA LEU A 105 11.54 -10.82 1.80
C LEU A 105 11.91 -11.43 0.45
N GLU A 106 11.28 -12.53 0.06
CA GLU A 106 11.45 -13.15 -1.25
C GLU A 106 11.07 -12.16 -2.37
N ASP A 107 9.92 -11.49 -2.26
CA ASP A 107 9.49 -10.47 -3.22
C ASP A 107 10.52 -9.34 -3.33
N LEU A 108 11.07 -8.87 -2.20
CA LEU A 108 12.10 -7.84 -2.18
C LEU A 108 13.40 -8.31 -2.87
N LEU A 109 13.82 -9.56 -2.61
CA LEU A 109 15.00 -10.16 -3.23
C LEU A 109 14.81 -10.35 -4.73
N GLN A 110 13.66 -10.84 -5.17
CA GLN A 110 13.33 -10.99 -6.58
C GLN A 110 13.32 -9.63 -7.29
N MET A 111 12.69 -8.61 -6.70
CA MET A 111 12.69 -7.26 -7.25
C MET A 111 14.09 -6.67 -7.36
N HIS A 112 14.93 -6.84 -6.32
CA HIS A 112 16.32 -6.40 -6.34
C HIS A 112 17.13 -7.10 -7.43
N HIS A 113 16.99 -8.42 -7.55
CA HIS A 113 17.66 -9.22 -8.57
C HIS A 113 17.25 -8.81 -9.99
N LEU A 114 15.95 -8.69 -10.26
CA LEU A 114 15.44 -8.24 -11.56
C LEU A 114 15.93 -6.84 -11.93
N ALA A 115 15.94 -5.91 -10.96
CA ALA A 115 16.45 -4.55 -11.17
C ALA A 115 17.97 -4.51 -11.46
N HIS A 116 18.73 -5.52 -11.00
CA HIS A 116 20.16 -5.64 -11.23
C HIS A 116 20.49 -6.37 -12.54
N GLU A 117 19.79 -7.44 -12.88
CA GLU A 117 20.11 -8.27 -14.05
C GLU A 117 19.56 -7.72 -15.37
N VAL A 118 18.36 -7.13 -15.34
CA VAL A 118 17.75 -6.60 -16.55
C VAL A 118 18.26 -5.18 -16.72
N GLY A 119 19.18 -4.94 -17.65
CA GLY A 119 19.54 -3.56 -18.01
C GLY A 119 18.31 -2.79 -18.50
N GLY A 120 18.04 -1.60 -17.93
CA GLY A 120 16.84 -0.84 -18.26
C GLY A 120 16.69 0.45 -17.49
N THR A 121 15.72 1.26 -17.90
CA THR A 121 15.29 2.45 -17.15
C THR A 121 13.98 2.13 -16.43
N PHE A 122 13.59 2.95 -15.46
CA PHE A 122 12.30 2.81 -14.75
C PHE A 122 11.09 2.67 -15.70
N SER A 123 11.08 3.41 -16.83
CA SER A 123 10.03 3.34 -17.84
C SER A 123 10.01 2.03 -18.64
N ASN A 124 11.10 1.25 -18.60
CA ASN A 124 11.16 -0.07 -19.22
C ASN A 124 10.50 -1.14 -18.35
N TRP A 125 10.36 -0.91 -17.05
CA TRP A 125 9.88 -1.92 -16.08
C TRP A 125 8.53 -1.61 -15.49
N THR A 126 7.96 -0.44 -15.79
CA THR A 126 6.72 0.01 -15.19
C THR A 126 5.75 0.58 -16.20
N VAL A 127 4.47 0.54 -15.87
CA VAL A 127 3.38 1.21 -16.58
C VAL A 127 2.66 2.15 -15.62
N CYS A 128 2.31 3.35 -16.09
CA CYS A 128 1.53 4.28 -15.29
C CYS A 128 0.15 3.67 -14.98
N SER A 129 -0.17 3.51 -13.70
CA SER A 129 -1.43 2.95 -13.22
C SER A 129 -2.57 3.96 -13.18
N LEU A 130 -2.25 5.25 -13.31
CA LEU A 130 -3.24 6.31 -13.33
C LEU A 130 -3.79 6.48 -14.76
N PRO A 131 -5.13 6.60 -14.94
CA PRO A 131 -5.69 7.02 -16.22
C PRO A 131 -5.05 8.35 -16.59
N GLN A 132 -4.64 8.52 -17.86
CA GLN A 132 -3.97 9.73 -18.35
C GLN A 132 -4.76 11.00 -17.98
N MET A 133 -4.52 11.55 -16.79
CA MET A 133 -4.73 12.95 -16.53
C MET A 133 -3.67 13.64 -17.36
N SER A 134 -4.12 14.43 -18.34
CA SER A 134 -3.30 15.29 -19.19
C SER A 134 -2.09 15.78 -18.41
N ARG A 135 -0.88 15.42 -18.86
CA ARG A 135 0.40 15.85 -18.28
C ARG A 135 0.30 17.33 -17.91
N ILE A 136 0.10 17.61 -16.63
CA ILE A 136 0.40 18.94 -16.10
C ILE A 136 1.92 18.96 -16.05
N GLU A 137 2.55 19.62 -17.02
CA GLU A 137 3.99 19.89 -17.08
C GLU A 137 4.43 20.87 -15.97
N ASN A 138 3.97 20.65 -14.74
CA ASN A 138 4.51 21.36 -13.59
C ASN A 138 5.69 20.53 -13.08
N ALA A 139 6.88 21.00 -13.44
CA ALA A 139 8.21 20.51 -13.04
C ALA A 139 8.47 20.55 -11.51
N MET A 140 7.44 20.53 -10.68
CA MET A 140 7.53 20.50 -9.21
C MET A 140 7.16 19.17 -8.57
N ALA A 141 6.65 18.19 -9.33
CA ALA A 141 6.49 16.81 -8.83
C ALA A 141 7.76 15.97 -9.07
N THR A 142 8.94 16.51 -8.75
CA THR A 142 10.14 15.68 -8.59
C THR A 142 10.10 15.08 -7.19
N GLY A 143 9.62 13.84 -7.07
CA GLY A 143 9.59 13.20 -5.76
C GLY A 143 9.14 11.76 -5.85
N TYR A 144 10.08 10.92 -6.27
CA TYR A 144 9.97 9.46 -6.36
C TYR A 144 9.15 8.94 -7.56
N ASN A 145 9.82 8.11 -8.35
CA ASN A 145 9.21 7.12 -9.23
C ASN A 145 8.44 6.10 -8.36
N ASP A 146 7.38 6.59 -7.72
CA ASP A 146 6.67 5.88 -6.66
C ASP A 146 5.78 4.79 -7.28
N PHE A 147 5.88 3.58 -6.73
CA PHE A 147 5.04 2.44 -7.10
C PHE A 147 3.54 2.69 -6.84
N ASN A 148 3.19 3.76 -6.11
CA ASN A 148 1.81 4.25 -6.01
C ASN A 148 1.26 4.80 -7.33
N MET A 149 2.11 5.25 -8.26
CA MET A 149 1.71 5.79 -9.57
C MET A 149 1.98 4.83 -10.73
N TYR A 150 2.85 3.85 -10.52
CA TYR A 150 3.37 2.97 -11.56
C TYR A 150 3.32 1.51 -11.13
N ALA A 151 2.64 0.67 -11.89
CA ALA A 151 2.63 -0.78 -11.69
C ALA A 151 3.82 -1.41 -12.42
N PRO A 152 4.41 -2.48 -11.87
CA PRO A 152 5.44 -3.23 -12.58
C PRO A 152 4.86 -3.94 -13.80
N LEU A 153 5.65 -4.04 -14.87
CA LEU A 153 5.31 -4.80 -16.07
C LEU A 153 5.47 -6.30 -15.78
N VAL A 154 4.34 -6.98 -15.60
CA VAL A 154 4.23 -8.38 -15.14
C VAL A 154 5.05 -9.39 -15.96
N HIS A 155 5.38 -9.11 -17.22
CA HIS A 155 6.16 -10.01 -18.07
C HIS A 155 7.61 -10.20 -17.59
N HIS A 156 8.16 -9.28 -16.78
CA HIS A 156 9.47 -9.46 -16.15
C HIS A 156 9.44 -10.40 -14.93
N PHE A 157 8.27 -10.63 -14.35
CA PHE A 157 8.06 -11.50 -13.18
C PHE A 157 7.58 -12.89 -13.59
N GLN A 158 7.44 -13.16 -14.89
CA GLN A 158 7.10 -14.48 -15.44
C GLN A 158 8.34 -15.35 -15.74
N LEU A 159 9.44 -15.16 -15.02
CA LEU A 159 10.54 -16.11 -15.06
C LEU A 159 10.04 -17.41 -14.40
N SER A 160 9.81 -18.39 -15.28
CA SER A 160 9.42 -19.77 -15.00
C SER A 160 10.18 -20.37 -13.82
N LEU A 161 9.42 -20.83 -12.81
CA LEU A 161 9.80 -21.98 -11.98
C LEU A 161 9.96 -23.23 -12.85
#